data_AF-A0AAD3ZIA5-F1
#
_entry.id   AF-A0AAD3ZIA5-F1
#
_cell.length_a   1.000
_cell.length_b   1.000
_cell.length_c   1.000
_cell.angle_alpha   90.00
_cell.angle_beta   90.00
_cell.angle_gamma   90.00
#
_symmetry.space_group_name_H-M   'P 1'
#
loop_
_entity.id
_entity.type
_entity.pdbx_description
1 polymer ?
#
loop_
_entity_poly.entity_id
_entity_poly.type
_entity_poly.pdbx_seq_one_letter_code
_entity_poly.pdbx_strand_id
1 'polypeptide(L)'
;MVEDRIIKECTKSFGVEGREFTVKYVFCEEDANGHKRFVIRAVLKEAGSTGLERESSASVELIYLHPEIGRRIFDTIAGAEDPVFPVHLGDIVRDQIAATSLMEVRQS
;
A
#
# COMPACT_ATOMS: atom_id res chain seq x y z
N MET A 1 18.31 7.05 -13.53
CA MET A 1 17.69 7.61 -12.31
C MET A 1 16.26 7.11 -12.31
N VAL A 2 15.85 6.36 -11.29
CA VAL A 2 14.44 5.96 -11.17
C VAL A 2 13.73 7.14 -10.54
N GLU A 3 12.86 7.80 -11.29
CA GLU A 3 12.01 8.86 -10.76
C GLU A 3 10.79 8.19 -10.11
N ASP A 4 10.73 8.25 -8.78
CA ASP A 4 9.55 7.88 -8.01
C ASP A 4 8.64 9.11 -7.91
N ARG A 5 7.48 9.03 -8.57
CA ARG A 5 6.45 10.07 -8.47
C ARG A 5 5.37 9.60 -7.52
N ILE A 6 5.34 10.19 -6.33
CA ILE A 6 4.25 9.98 -5.37
C ILE A 6 2.94 10.48 -6.00
N ILE A 7 1.99 9.57 -6.16
CA ILE A 7 0.64 9.85 -6.63
C ILE A 7 -0.28 10.14 -5.43
N LYS A 8 -0.14 9.36 -4.35
CA LYS A 8 -0.98 9.48 -3.16
C LYS A 8 -0.24 8.99 -1.93
N GLU A 9 -0.50 9.61 -0.80
CA GLU A 9 -0.03 9.11 0.50
C GLU A 9 -1.15 9.23 1.54
N CYS A 10 -1.11 8.32 2.51
CA CYS A 10 -2.04 8.30 3.63
C CYS A 10 -1.27 7.85 4.87
N THR A 11 -1.52 8.48 6.01
CA THR A 11 -0.92 8.08 7.27
C THR A 11 -2.04 7.86 8.28
N LYS A 12 -2.02 6.71 8.96
CA LYS A 12 -2.94 6.35 10.03
C LYS A 12 -2.16 6.10 11.29
N SER A 13 -2.54 6.77 12.38
CA SER A 13 -2.05 6.49 13.72
C SER A 13 -3.14 5.83 14.54
N PHE A 14 -2.75 4.85 15.35
CA PHE A 14 -3.66 4.15 16.25
C PHE A 14 -2.91 3.72 17.52
N GLY A 15 -3.62 3.74 18.65
CA GLY A 15 -3.10 3.35 19.94
C GLY A 15 -3.55 1.94 20.32
N VAL A 16 -2.62 1.05 20.64
CA VAL A 16 -2.92 -0.30 21.15
C VAL A 16 -2.16 -0.50 22.45
N GLU A 17 -2.89 -0.77 23.54
CA GLU A 17 -2.33 -1.11 24.86
C GLU A 17 -1.24 -0.12 25.35
N GLY A 18 -1.45 1.19 25.11
CA GLY A 18 -0.52 2.25 25.52
C GLY A 18 0.69 2.46 24.59
N ARG A 19 0.72 1.78 23.44
CA ARG A 19 1.71 2.01 22.37
C ARG A 19 1.06 2.72 21.20
N GLU A 20 1.78 3.67 20.62
CA GLU A 20 1.32 4.38 19.43
C GLU A 20 1.96 3.76 18.19
N PHE A 21 1.12 3.33 17.26
CA PHE A 21 1.52 2.80 15.98
C PHE A 21 1.12 3.78 14.89
N THR A 22 2.01 4.01 13.94
CA THR A 22 1.76 4.84 12.76
C THR A 22 2.02 4.01 11.52
N VAL A 23 1.02 3.84 10.66
CA VAL A 23 1.17 3.22 9.35
C VAL A 23 1.08 4.29 8.27
N LYS A 24 2.15 4.44 7.50
CA LYS A 24 2.22 5.28 6.31
C LYS A 24 2.07 4.42 5.06
N TYR A 25 1.06 4.71 4.26
CA TYR A 25 0.84 4.14 2.94
C TYR A 25 1.26 5.16 1.88
N VAL A 26 1.99 4.72 0.87
CA VAL A 26 2.42 5.53 -0.26
C VAL A 26 2.11 4.79 -1.54
N PHE A 27 1.44 5.46 -2.47
CA PHE A 27 1.24 5.02 -3.83
C PHE A 27 2.08 5.89 -4.77
N CYS A 28 3.04 5.27 -5.44
CA CYS A 28 3.98 5.93 -6.33
C CYS A 28 4.01 5.28 -7.71
N GLU A 29 4.34 6.09 -8.72
CA GLU A 29 4.70 5.65 -10.06
C GLU A 29 6.23 5.64 -10.16
N GLU A 30 6.80 4.48 -10.47
CA GLU A 30 8.21 4.31 -10.74
C GLU A 30 8.40 4.14 -12.26
N ASP A 31 9.20 5.00 -12.87
CA ASP A 31 9.59 4.82 -14.27
C ASP A 31 10.81 3.89 -14.34
N ALA A 32 10.58 2.64 -14.73
CA ALA A 32 11.61 1.62 -14.88
C ALA A 32 11.80 1.31 -16.37
N ASN A 33 12.85 1.84 -16.96
CA ASN A 33 13.22 1.66 -18.38
C ASN A 33 12.12 2.08 -19.37
N GLY A 34 11.44 3.21 -19.13
CA GLY A 34 10.38 3.71 -20.01
C GLY A 34 9.03 3.00 -19.86
N HIS A 35 8.93 2.09 -18.88
CA HIS A 35 7.68 1.49 -18.46
C HIS A 35 7.27 2.07 -17.11
N LYS A 36 6.08 2.70 -17.10
CA LYS A 36 5.41 3.13 -15.88
C LYS A 36 5.03 1.90 -15.06
N ARG A 37 5.59 1.80 -13.86
CA ARG A 37 5.20 0.81 -12.85
C ARG A 37 4.54 1.55 -11.70
N PHE A 38 3.53 0.93 -11.11
CA PHE A 38 2.87 1.49 -9.94
C PHE A 38 3.23 0.64 -8.74
N VAL A 39 3.53 1.28 -7.60
CA VAL A 39 3.96 0.60 -6.39
C VAL A 39 3.18 1.14 -5.21
N ILE A 40 2.65 0.23 -4.38
CA ILE A 40 2.06 0.57 -3.09
C ILE A 40 3.05 0.14 -2.01
N ARG A 41 3.44 1.08 -1.15
CA ARG A 41 4.33 0.87 -0.02
C ARG A 41 3.57 1.12 1.28
N ALA A 42 3.76 0.27 2.28
CA ALA A 42 3.29 0.49 3.63
C ALA A 42 4.48 0.42 4.60
N VAL A 43 4.55 1.39 5.50
CA VAL A 43 5.56 1.49 6.55
C VAL A 43 4.84 1.64 7.89
N LEU A 44 4.96 0.63 8.74
CA LEU A 44 4.54 0.65 10.13
C LEU A 44 5.70 1.12 11.00
N LYS A 45 5.43 2.10 11.84
CA LYS A 45 6.32 2.59 12.89
C LYS A 45 5.64 2.42 14.24
N GLU A 46 6.31 1.76 15.17
CA GLU A 46 5.94 1.70 16.58
C GLU A 46 6.73 2.78 17.33
N ALA A 47 6.02 3.77 17.88
CA ALA A 47 6.60 4.73 18.81
C ALA A 47 6.75 4.05 20.18
N GLY A 48 7.92 3.46 20.42
CA GLY A 48 8.22 2.80 21.68
C GLY A 48 8.45 3.81 22.82
N SER A 49 7.81 3.61 23.96
CA SER A 49 8.03 4.41 25.19
C SER A 49 9.45 4.27 25.76
N THR A 50 10.24 3.30 25.27
CA THR A 50 11.57 2.93 25.77
C THR A 50 12.72 3.25 24.79
N GLY A 51 12.45 3.97 23.69
CA GLY A 51 13.48 4.43 22.76
C GLY A 51 13.96 3.40 21.73
N LEU A 52 13.35 2.20 21.67
CA LEU A 52 13.49 1.28 20.54
C LEU A 52 12.33 1.47 19.57
N GLU A 53 12.56 2.25 18.52
CA GLU A 53 11.65 2.37 17.38
C GLU A 53 11.66 1.05 16.60
N ARG A 54 10.50 0.40 16.47
CA ARG A 54 10.35 -0.75 15.56
C ARG A 54 9.72 -0.26 14.27
N GLU A 55 10.44 -0.44 13.17
CA GLU A 55 9.96 -0.18 11.83
C GLU A 55 9.72 -1.50 11.11
N SER A 56 8.56 -1.65 10.48
CA SER A 56 8.26 -2.73 9.56
C SER A 56 7.76 -2.12 8.26
N SER A 57 8.35 -2.51 7.15
CA SER A 57 7.98 -2.00 5.83
C SER A 57 7.71 -3.14 4.86
N ALA A 58 6.75 -2.90 3.96
CA ALA A 58 6.45 -3.79 2.85
C ALA A 58 6.11 -2.95 1.63
N SER A 59 6.47 -3.47 0.46
CA SER A 59 6.16 -2.85 -0.83
C SER A 59 5.60 -3.90 -1.77
N VAL A 60 4.59 -3.52 -2.53
CA VAL A 60 3.94 -4.38 -3.52
C VAL A 60 3.93 -3.67 -4.85
N GLU A 61 4.53 -4.31 -5.84
CA GLU A 61 4.53 -3.84 -7.22
C GLU A 61 3.24 -4.24 -7.92
N LEU A 62 2.58 -3.27 -8.55
CA LEU A 62 1.40 -3.43 -9.39
C LEU A 62 1.84 -3.47 -10.85
N ILE A 63 2.32 -4.64 -11.28
CA ILE A 63 2.82 -4.82 -12.65
C ILE A 63 1.62 -4.93 -13.61
N TYR A 64 1.65 -4.17 -14.71
CA TYR A 64 0.64 -4.19 -15.78
C TYR A 64 -0.78 -3.73 -15.39
N LEU A 65 -0.94 -2.99 -14.28
CA LEU A 65 -2.23 -2.47 -13.85
C LEU A 65 -2.43 -1.02 -14.30
N HIS A 66 -3.65 -0.70 -14.73
CA HIS A 66 -4.03 0.69 -15.00
C HIS A 66 -3.89 1.54 -13.72
N PRO A 67 -3.44 2.81 -13.84
CA PRO A 67 -3.28 3.72 -12.70
C PRO A 67 -4.57 3.94 -11.91
N GLU A 68 -5.73 3.76 -12.54
CA GLU A 68 -7.04 3.83 -11.86
C GLU A 68 -7.29 2.64 -10.95
N ILE A 69 -6.87 1.43 -11.36
CA ILE A 69 -6.98 0.23 -10.53
C ILE A 69 -6.04 0.36 -9.33
N GLY A 70 -4.79 0.80 -9.54
CA GLY A 70 -3.86 1.05 -8.44
C GLY A 70 -4.39 2.09 -7.43
N ARG A 71 -5.04 3.16 -7.93
CA ARG A 71 -5.72 4.15 -7.06
C ARG A 71 -6.86 3.54 -6.26
N ARG A 72 -7.71 2.73 -6.88
CA ARG A 72 -8.81 2.05 -6.18
C ARG A 72 -8.30 1.10 -5.10
N ILE A 73 -7.30 0.28 -5.40
CA ILE A 73 -6.67 -0.62 -4.42
C ILE A 73 -6.10 0.19 -3.25
N PHE A 74 -5.40 1.28 -3.54
CA PHE A 74 -4.90 2.19 -2.52
C PHE A 74 -6.03 2.79 -1.67
N ASP A 75 -7.11 3.25 -2.29
CA ASP A 75 -8.28 3.80 -1.58
C ASP A 75 -8.97 2.75 -0.70
N THR A 76 -9.02 1.49 -1.12
CA THR A 76 -9.51 0.39 -0.28
C THR A 76 -8.61 0.17 0.94
N ILE A 77 -7.29 0.15 0.76
CA ILE A 77 -6.31 -0.05 1.84
C ILE A 77 -6.32 1.14 2.80
N ALA A 78 -6.26 2.35 2.26
CA ALA A 78 -6.27 3.60 3.02
C ALA A 78 -7.65 3.89 3.65
N GLY A 79 -8.73 3.37 3.07
CA GLY A 79 -10.11 3.52 3.56
C GLY A 79 -10.55 2.44 4.54
N ALA A 80 -9.79 1.35 4.70
CA ALA A 80 -10.14 0.26 5.61
C ALA A 80 -10.29 0.76 7.06
N GLU A 81 -11.33 0.31 7.76
CA GLU A 81 -11.58 0.68 9.16
C GLU A 81 -10.41 0.23 10.05
N ASP A 82 -9.95 -1.01 9.84
CA ASP A 82 -8.72 -1.54 10.43
C ASP A 82 -7.46 -1.16 9.64
N PRO A 83 -6.36 -0.79 10.33
CA PRO A 83 -5.09 -0.52 9.68
C PRO A 83 -4.53 -1.78 9.03
N VAL A 84 -4.28 -1.70 7.73
CA VAL A 84 -3.61 -2.77 6.98
C VAL A 84 -2.13 -2.80 7.33
N PHE A 85 -1.72 -3.81 8.07
CA PHE A 85 -0.32 -3.99 8.40
C PHE A 85 0.50 -4.36 7.15
N PRO A 86 1.78 -3.93 7.07
CA PRO A 86 2.64 -4.20 5.93
C PRO A 86 2.72 -5.68 5.55
N VAL A 87 2.67 -6.58 6.55
CA VAL A 87 2.68 -8.04 6.35
C VAL A 87 1.49 -8.55 5.52
N HIS A 88 0.34 -7.89 5.61
CA HIS A 88 -0.88 -8.27 4.88
C HIS A 88 -1.05 -7.50 3.57
N LEU A 89 -0.22 -6.49 3.32
CA LEU A 89 -0.32 -5.63 2.14
C LEU A 89 -0.22 -6.45 0.85
N GLY A 90 0.73 -7.39 0.79
CA GLY A 90 0.94 -8.27 -0.37
C GLY A 90 -0.29 -9.11 -0.70
N ASP A 91 -0.87 -9.75 0.31
CA ASP A 91 -2.03 -10.61 0.14
C ASP A 91 -3.29 -9.82 -0.23
N ILE A 92 -3.55 -8.69 0.45
CA ILE A 92 -4.70 -7.83 0.16
C ILE A 92 -4.63 -7.26 -1.25
N VAL A 93 -3.46 -6.76 -1.66
CA VAL A 93 -3.28 -6.23 -3.01
C VAL A 93 -3.50 -7.33 -4.06
N ARG A 94 -2.95 -8.52 -3.86
CA ARG A 94 -3.15 -9.66 -4.78
C ARG A 94 -4.61 -10.09 -4.86
N ASP A 95 -5.31 -10.13 -3.73
CA ASP A 95 -6.74 -10.45 -3.66
C ASP A 95 -7.57 -9.41 -4.43
N GLN A 96 -7.29 -8.12 -4.25
CA GLN A 96 -7.97 -7.04 -4.97
C GLN A 96 -7.70 -7.08 -6.48
N ILE A 97 -6.47 -7.41 -6.90
CA ILE A 97 -6.13 -7.62 -8.31
C ILE A 97 -6.93 -8.81 -8.87
N ALA A 98 -6.92 -9.95 -8.17
CA ALA A 98 -7.65 -11.14 -8.60
C ALA A 98 -9.16 -10.89 -8.69
N ALA A 99 -9.74 -10.19 -7.72
CA ALA A 99 -11.15 -9.79 -7.72
C ALA A 99 -11.48 -8.86 -8.91
N THR A 100 -10.58 -7.93 -9.25
CA THR A 100 -10.75 -7.01 -10.39
C THR A 100 -10.65 -7.77 -11.72
N SER A 101 -9.65 -8.64 -11.89
CA SER A 101 -9.48 -9.46 -13.10
C SER A 101 -10.64 -10.43 -13.31
N LEU A 102 -11.23 -10.96 -12.23
CA LEU A 102 -12.38 -11.88 -12.31
C LEU A 102 -13.65 -11.17 -12.78
N MET A 103 -13.80 -9.86 -12.53
CA MET A 103 -14.97 -9.10 -12.98
C MET A 103 -14.95 -8.83 -14.50
N GLU A 104 -13.76 -8.68 -15.11
CA GLU A 104 -13.64 -8.48 -16.56
C GLU A 104 -14.11 -9.72 -17.37
N VAL A 105 -14.00 -10.93 -16.80
CA VAL A 105 -14.39 -12.18 -17.50
C VAL A 105 -15.91 -12.41 -17.52
N ARG A 106 -16.70 -11.66 -16.74
CA ARG A 106 -18.17 -11.85 -16.65
C ARG A 106 -19.00 -10.89 -17.51
N GLN A 107 -18.35 -10.10 -18.38
CA GLN A 107 -19.04 -9.24 -19.36
C GLN A 107 -18.77 -9.61 -20.83
N SER A 108 -18.22 -10.80 -21.11
CA SER A 108 -18.10 -11.34 -22.48
C SER A 108 -19.35 -12.08 -22.91
#